data_AF-A0A935S5J2-F1
#
_entry.id   AF-A0A935S5J2-F1
#
_cell.length_a   1.000
_cell.length_b   1.000
_cell.length_c   1.000
_cell.angle_alpha   90.00
_cell.angle_beta   90.00
_cell.angle_gamma   90.00
#
_symmetry.space_group_name_H-M   'P 1'
#
loop_
_entity.id
_entity.type
_entity.pdbx_description
1 polymer ?
#
loop_
_entity_poly.entity_id
_entity_poly.type
_entity_poly.pdbx_seq_one_letter_code
_entity_poly.pdbx_strand_id
1 'polypeptide(L)'
;MIKYKNYFNYVLCFYKNLEYKKIRIRSEKTHHVADVKPKPIDVIAAPEERVYTIIFSSGTGSLIDTVTFEKLSVDSKIALISKQISLVQEYSTLGFFEVIGMRFKKHSIRRSKELNKDVNLYSIEAGLGYQLMTYTNEVYDKLFEDNWTNKHDQKKYYEKNTHSLMRYDAIKIYLYDYPVYLQNVYK
;
A
#
# COMPACT_ATOMS: atom_id res chain seq x y z
N MET A 1 -4.78 -12.15 -19.20
CA MET A 1 -4.55 -13.12 -18.12
C MET A 1 -4.20 -12.35 -16.85
N ILE A 2 -4.94 -12.52 -15.75
CA ILE A 2 -4.77 -11.69 -14.52
C ILE A 2 -3.52 -12.17 -13.79
N LYS A 3 -2.36 -11.63 -14.15
CA LYS A 3 -1.03 -11.97 -13.62
C LYS A 3 -0.93 -11.93 -12.08
N TYR A 4 -1.85 -11.22 -11.43
CA TYR A 4 -1.85 -10.95 -9.99
C TYR A 4 -2.94 -11.67 -9.20
N LYS A 5 -3.81 -12.46 -9.87
CA LYS A 5 -5.05 -12.98 -9.26
C LYS A 5 -4.81 -13.77 -7.98
N ASN A 6 -3.79 -14.63 -7.97
CA ASN A 6 -3.53 -15.52 -6.84
C ASN A 6 -3.09 -14.74 -5.59
N TYR A 7 -2.20 -13.75 -5.75
CA TYR A 7 -1.78 -12.88 -4.64
C TYR A 7 -2.94 -12.06 -4.08
N PHE A 8 -3.81 -11.54 -4.95
CA PHE A 8 -5.01 -10.82 -4.54
C PHE A 8 -5.98 -11.71 -3.79
N ASN A 9 -6.29 -12.89 -4.31
CA ASN A 9 -7.18 -13.83 -3.64
C ASN A 9 -6.65 -14.23 -2.27
N TYR A 10 -5.33 -14.46 -2.15
CA TYR A 10 -4.69 -14.73 -0.87
C TYR A 10 -4.91 -13.58 0.12
N VAL A 11 -4.57 -12.34 -0.26
CA VAL A 11 -4.74 -11.18 0.62
C VAL A 11 -6.20 -10.96 1.01
N LEU A 12 -7.14 -11.10 0.07
CA LEU A 12 -8.57 -10.87 0.36
C LEU A 12 -9.13 -11.83 1.42
N CYS A 13 -8.53 -13.01 1.65
CA CYS A 13 -8.92 -13.90 2.73
C CYS A 13 -8.77 -13.27 4.13
N PHE A 14 -7.89 -12.27 4.27
CA PHE A 14 -7.62 -11.55 5.51
C PHE A 14 -8.52 -10.32 5.69
N TYR A 15 -9.24 -9.89 4.64
CA TYR A 15 -10.08 -8.68 4.65
C TYR A 15 -11.55 -9.01 4.43
N LYS A 16 -12.15 -9.74 5.37
CA LYS A 16 -13.55 -10.20 5.28
C LYS A 16 -14.56 -9.06 5.06
N ASN A 17 -14.27 -7.87 5.57
CA ASN A 17 -15.15 -6.70 5.46
C ASN A 17 -15.24 -6.10 4.04
N LEU A 18 -14.45 -6.61 3.08
CA LEU A 18 -14.42 -6.11 1.69
C LEU A 18 -15.22 -6.97 0.70
N GLU A 19 -15.97 -7.98 1.17
CA GLU A 19 -16.64 -9.02 0.38
C GLU A 19 -17.53 -8.48 -0.77
N TYR A 20 -18.03 -7.24 -0.66
CA TYR A 20 -18.94 -6.65 -1.65
C TYR A 20 -18.34 -5.50 -2.48
N LYS A 21 -17.04 -5.21 -2.35
CA LYS A 21 -16.42 -4.06 -3.04
C LYS A 21 -15.90 -4.43 -4.43
N LYS A 22 -16.16 -3.57 -5.42
CA LYS A 22 -15.69 -3.75 -6.81
C LYS A 22 -14.28 -3.17 -6.97
N ILE A 23 -13.28 -4.03 -7.07
CA ILE A 23 -11.88 -3.64 -7.25
C ILE A 23 -11.40 -3.99 -8.67
N ARG A 24 -10.87 -3.00 -9.37
CA ARG A 24 -10.21 -3.15 -10.67
C ARG A 24 -8.71 -3.06 -10.49
N ILE A 25 -7.97 -3.94 -11.17
CA ILE A 25 -6.52 -3.95 -11.13
C ILE A 25 -6.01 -3.52 -12.51
N ARG A 26 -5.08 -2.56 -12.52
CA ARG A 26 -4.42 -2.07 -13.73
C ARG A 26 -2.92 -1.98 -13.53
N SER A 27 -2.19 -1.99 -14.64
CA SER A 27 -0.78 -1.65 -14.66
C SER A 27 -0.57 -0.53 -15.67
N GLU A 28 0.06 0.56 -15.23
CA GLU A 28 0.25 1.78 -16.00
C GLU A 28 1.64 2.38 -15.70
N LYS A 29 2.18 3.21 -16.58
CA LYS A 29 3.43 3.95 -16.31
C LYS A 29 3.12 5.08 -15.34
N THR A 30 3.60 4.99 -14.10
CA THR A 30 3.35 5.99 -13.04
C THR A 30 4.53 6.14 -12.09
N HIS A 31 4.76 7.37 -11.60
CA HIS A 31 5.80 7.73 -10.64
C HIS A 31 5.48 7.31 -9.19
N HIS A 32 4.60 6.34 -9.01
CA HIS A 32 4.29 5.73 -7.71
C HIS A 32 4.30 4.22 -7.87
N VAL A 33 4.85 3.47 -6.90
CA VAL A 33 4.89 2.00 -6.95
C VAL A 33 3.49 1.40 -7.15
N ALA A 34 2.53 1.90 -6.38
CA ALA A 34 1.12 1.62 -6.54
C ALA A 34 0.30 2.84 -6.11
N ASP A 35 -0.92 2.93 -6.63
CA ASP A 35 -1.91 3.92 -6.19
C ASP A 35 -3.32 3.33 -6.21
N VAL A 36 -4.17 3.87 -5.34
CA VAL A 36 -5.61 3.56 -5.29
C VAL A 36 -6.39 4.82 -5.59
N LYS A 37 -7.30 4.70 -6.55
CA LYS A 37 -8.21 5.78 -6.92
C LYS A 37 -9.65 5.25 -7.02
N PRO A 38 -10.63 5.87 -6.36
CA PRO A 38 -12.02 5.67 -6.75
C PRO A 38 -12.19 6.24 -8.18
N LYS A 39 -13.09 5.65 -8.97
CA LYS A 39 -13.43 6.27 -10.25
C LYS A 39 -13.97 7.69 -10.02
N PRO A 40 -13.66 8.66 -10.89
CA PRO A 40 -14.05 10.05 -10.68
C PRO A 40 -15.57 10.26 -10.47
N ILE A 41 -16.39 9.54 -11.23
CA ILE A 41 -17.87 9.64 -11.17
C ILE A 41 -18.41 8.90 -9.92
N ASP A 42 -17.76 7.80 -9.53
CA ASP A 42 -18.18 6.97 -8.39
C ASP A 42 -17.93 7.63 -7.03
N VAL A 43 -17.21 8.76 -6.96
CA VAL A 43 -17.04 9.50 -5.70
C VAL A 43 -18.40 9.98 -5.15
N ILE A 44 -19.36 10.28 -6.05
CA ILE A 44 -20.72 10.74 -5.72
C ILE A 44 -21.62 9.55 -5.32
N ALA A 45 -21.30 8.34 -5.75
CA ALA A 45 -22.07 7.14 -5.40
C ALA A 45 -21.91 6.77 -3.92
N ALA A 46 -22.87 5.99 -3.41
CA ALA A 46 -22.81 5.42 -2.08
C ALA A 46 -21.51 4.61 -1.91
N PRO A 47 -20.86 4.61 -0.73
CA PRO A 47 -19.57 3.94 -0.53
C PRO A 47 -19.54 2.44 -0.90
N GLU A 48 -20.69 1.78 -0.91
CA GLU A 48 -20.89 0.37 -1.31
C GLU A 48 -20.83 0.15 -2.82
N GLU A 49 -21.26 1.13 -3.62
CA GLU A 49 -21.36 1.00 -5.07
C GLU A 49 -20.08 1.45 -5.79
N ARG A 50 -19.15 2.08 -5.06
CA ARG A 50 -17.94 2.66 -5.64
C ARG A 50 -17.04 1.58 -6.22
N VAL A 51 -16.52 1.86 -7.42
CA VAL A 51 -15.48 1.04 -8.04
C VAL A 51 -14.12 1.66 -7.76
N TYR A 52 -13.24 0.89 -7.15
CA TYR A 52 -11.86 1.27 -6.88
C TYR A 52 -10.94 0.71 -7.94
N THR A 53 -9.97 1.51 -8.39
CA THR A 53 -8.91 1.05 -9.28
C THR A 53 -7.59 1.09 -8.54
N ILE A 54 -6.96 -0.08 -8.42
CA ILE A 54 -5.60 -0.24 -7.95
C ILE A 54 -4.69 -0.25 -9.18
N ILE A 55 -3.72 0.65 -9.21
CA ILE A 55 -2.79 0.83 -10.33
C ILE A 55 -1.40 0.47 -9.82
N PHE A 56 -0.77 -0.56 -10.40
CA PHE A 56 0.64 -0.88 -10.16
C PHE A 56 1.51 -0.28 -11.26
N SER A 57 2.65 0.30 -10.88
CA SER A 57 3.59 0.83 -11.87
C SER A 57 4.15 -0.28 -12.74
N SER A 58 4.08 -0.09 -14.06
CA SER A 58 4.81 -0.91 -15.04
C SER A 58 6.25 -0.43 -15.26
N GLY A 59 6.71 0.56 -14.49
CA GLY A 59 7.99 1.25 -14.67
C GLY A 59 7.87 2.57 -15.43
N THR A 60 8.76 3.50 -15.14
CA THR A 60 8.81 4.84 -15.72
C THR A 60 10.21 5.28 -16.16
N GLY A 61 11.20 4.39 -16.13
CA GLY A 61 12.61 4.77 -16.31
C GLY A 61 13.16 5.55 -15.12
N SER A 62 12.57 5.37 -13.92
CA SER A 62 13.01 6.03 -12.69
C SER A 62 13.45 5.02 -11.65
N LEU A 63 13.95 5.49 -10.50
CA LEU A 63 14.37 4.65 -9.38
C LEU A 63 13.25 3.72 -8.86
N ILE A 64 11.99 4.10 -9.04
CA ILE A 64 10.81 3.29 -8.72
C ILE A 64 10.81 1.96 -9.47
N ASP A 65 11.50 1.90 -10.62
CA ASP A 65 11.59 0.70 -11.44
C ASP A 65 12.22 -0.45 -10.68
N THR A 66 13.08 -0.21 -9.69
CA THR A 66 13.71 -1.23 -8.82
C THR A 66 12.71 -1.89 -7.86
N VAL A 67 11.68 -1.13 -7.45
CA VAL A 67 10.65 -1.52 -6.49
C VAL A 67 9.27 -1.67 -7.15
N THR A 68 9.22 -1.88 -8.47
CA THR A 68 8.00 -2.22 -9.18
C THR A 68 7.45 -3.55 -8.69
N PHE A 69 6.12 -3.72 -8.78
CA PHE A 69 5.43 -4.92 -8.30
C PHE A 69 6.12 -6.21 -8.75
N GLU A 70 6.53 -6.30 -10.02
CA GLU A 70 7.19 -7.48 -10.59
C GLU A 70 8.52 -7.83 -9.94
N LYS A 71 9.30 -6.82 -9.57
CA LYS A 71 10.65 -6.98 -9.02
C LYS A 71 10.66 -7.23 -7.52
N LEU A 72 9.51 -7.17 -6.86
CA LEU A 72 9.39 -7.47 -5.43
C LEU A 72 9.36 -8.98 -5.15
N SER A 73 9.84 -9.39 -3.98
CA SER A 73 9.64 -10.74 -3.46
C SER A 73 8.16 -11.08 -3.26
N VAL A 74 7.84 -12.36 -3.06
CA VAL A 74 6.46 -12.81 -2.85
C VAL A 74 5.81 -12.14 -1.64
N ASP A 75 6.50 -12.10 -0.50
CA ASP A 75 6.00 -11.45 0.72
C ASP A 75 5.80 -9.96 0.51
N SER A 76 6.73 -9.30 -0.16
CA SER A 76 6.63 -7.88 -0.49
C SER A 76 5.48 -7.56 -1.45
N LYS A 77 5.18 -8.46 -2.39
CA LYS A 77 4.00 -8.36 -3.26
C LYS A 77 2.72 -8.47 -2.44
N ILE A 78 2.64 -9.44 -1.52
CA ILE A 78 1.50 -9.64 -0.62
C ILE A 78 1.29 -8.40 0.25
N ALA A 79 2.35 -7.87 0.85
CA ALA A 79 2.31 -6.64 1.65
C ALA A 79 1.86 -5.43 0.86
N LEU A 80 2.40 -5.24 -0.35
CA LEU A 80 2.04 -4.11 -1.21
C LEU A 80 0.55 -4.18 -1.59
N ILE A 81 0.04 -5.37 -1.92
CA ILE A 81 -1.39 -5.58 -2.19
C ILE A 81 -2.21 -5.29 -0.92
N SER A 82 -1.84 -5.87 0.22
CA SER A 82 -2.48 -5.62 1.52
C SER A 82 -2.59 -4.13 1.82
N LYS A 83 -1.52 -3.37 1.61
CA LYS A 83 -1.53 -1.91 1.75
C LYS A 83 -2.53 -1.22 0.81
N GLN A 84 -2.62 -1.66 -0.45
CA GLN A 84 -3.62 -1.10 -1.39
C GLN A 84 -5.04 -1.48 -1.00
N ILE A 85 -5.25 -2.69 -0.48
CA ILE A 85 -6.55 -3.16 0.00
C ILE A 85 -6.98 -2.40 1.27
N SER A 86 -6.06 -2.17 2.21
CA SER A 86 -6.26 -1.30 3.38
C SER A 86 -6.63 0.13 2.97
N LEU A 87 -6.02 0.68 1.91
CA LEU A 87 -6.43 1.97 1.33
C LEU A 87 -7.85 1.93 0.77
N VAL A 88 -8.24 0.85 0.09
CA VAL A 88 -9.62 0.67 -0.41
C VAL A 88 -10.60 0.64 0.77
N GLN A 89 -10.27 -0.09 1.85
CA GLN A 89 -11.07 -0.14 3.06
C GLN A 89 -11.27 1.25 3.66
N GLU A 90 -10.18 2.00 3.86
CA GLU A 90 -10.24 3.40 4.33
C GLU A 90 -11.15 4.24 3.43
N TYR A 91 -10.91 4.26 2.12
CA TYR A 91 -11.75 4.99 1.17
C TYR A 91 -13.22 4.56 1.15
N SER A 92 -13.53 3.34 1.56
CA SER A 92 -14.88 2.80 1.57
C SER A 92 -15.69 3.21 2.79
N THR A 93 -15.06 3.75 3.82
CA THR A 93 -15.75 4.30 5.00
C THR A 93 -16.09 5.78 4.85
N LEU A 94 -15.48 6.46 3.88
CA LEU A 94 -15.53 7.91 3.76
C LEU A 94 -16.75 8.42 2.97
N GLY A 95 -17.34 9.50 3.46
CA GLY A 95 -18.34 10.29 2.73
C GLY A 95 -17.75 11.05 1.54
N PHE A 96 -18.63 11.63 0.71
CA PHE A 96 -18.24 12.36 -0.50
C PHE A 96 -17.19 13.46 -0.24
N PHE A 97 -17.45 14.34 0.73
CA PHE A 97 -16.54 15.44 1.09
C PHE A 97 -15.21 14.95 1.65
N GLU A 98 -15.21 13.80 2.33
CA GLU A 98 -14.01 13.22 2.91
C GLU A 98 -13.13 12.55 1.85
N VAL A 99 -13.74 11.94 0.81
CA VAL A 99 -12.99 11.42 -0.36
C VAL A 99 -12.32 12.55 -1.13
N ILE A 100 -13.01 13.70 -1.31
CA ILE A 100 -12.39 14.90 -1.86
C ILE A 100 -11.28 15.40 -0.94
N GLY A 101 -11.54 15.49 0.36
CA GLY A 101 -10.57 15.82 1.39
C GLY A 101 -9.32 14.94 1.35
N MET A 102 -9.48 13.64 1.06
CA MET A 102 -8.37 12.69 0.93
C MET A 102 -7.44 12.98 -0.24
N ARG A 103 -7.94 13.52 -1.36
CA ARG A 103 -7.05 14.00 -2.43
C ARG A 103 -6.13 15.08 -1.90
N PHE A 104 -6.65 16.00 -1.08
CA PHE A 104 -5.84 17.01 -0.41
C PHE A 104 -4.95 16.42 0.70
N LYS A 105 -5.38 15.37 1.41
CA LYS A 105 -4.54 14.66 2.41
C LYS A 105 -3.27 14.08 1.78
N LYS A 106 -3.35 13.56 0.54
CA LYS A 106 -2.17 13.06 -0.20
C LYS A 106 -1.14 14.15 -0.51
N HIS A 107 -1.54 15.43 -0.58
CA HIS A 107 -0.63 16.55 -0.85
C HIS A 107 0.04 17.13 0.41
N SER A 108 -0.52 16.89 1.60
CA SER A 108 0.07 17.33 2.86
C SER A 108 0.97 16.24 3.45
N ILE A 109 2.24 16.55 3.74
CA ILE A 109 3.20 15.60 4.32
C ILE A 109 2.67 15.00 5.62
N ARG A 110 2.10 15.83 6.51
CA ARG A 110 1.57 15.38 7.81
C ARG A 110 0.39 14.42 7.63
N ARG A 111 -0.60 14.81 6.82
CA ARG A 111 -1.80 13.97 6.62
C ARG A 111 -1.50 12.69 5.82
N SER A 112 -0.51 12.74 4.93
CA SER A 112 0.00 11.56 4.24
C SER A 112 0.67 10.58 5.22
N LYS A 113 1.43 11.07 6.21
CA LYS A 113 2.00 10.22 7.27
C LYS A 113 0.93 9.54 8.11
N GLU A 114 -0.09 10.29 8.54
CA GLU A 114 -1.22 9.76 9.30
C GLU A 114 -1.94 8.67 8.50
N LEU A 115 -2.34 8.96 7.25
CA LEU A 115 -2.97 7.99 6.36
C LEU A 115 -2.12 6.71 6.18
N ASN A 116 -0.82 6.85 5.95
CA ASN A 116 0.05 5.69 5.78
C ASN A 116 0.17 4.88 7.09
N LYS A 117 0.20 5.54 8.25
CA LYS A 117 0.20 4.85 9.55
C LYS A 117 -1.07 4.00 9.70
N ASP A 118 -2.24 4.56 9.43
CA ASP A 118 -3.52 3.87 9.59
C ASP A 118 -3.62 2.68 8.62
N VAL A 119 -3.25 2.88 7.36
CA VAL A 119 -3.22 1.82 6.33
C VAL A 119 -2.27 0.67 6.71
N ASN A 120 -1.10 1.01 7.26
CA ASN A 120 -0.13 0.01 7.70
C ASN A 120 -0.65 -0.74 8.94
N LEU A 121 -1.32 -0.05 9.86
CA LEU A 121 -1.98 -0.68 11.02
C LEU A 121 -3.06 -1.66 10.60
N TYR A 122 -3.97 -1.30 9.69
CA TYR A 122 -4.96 -2.25 9.16
C TYR A 122 -4.31 -3.51 8.56
N SER A 123 -3.15 -3.37 7.94
CA SER A 123 -2.42 -4.50 7.36
C SER A 123 -1.81 -5.41 8.43
N ILE A 124 -1.36 -4.83 9.55
CA ILE A 124 -0.88 -5.57 10.73
C ILE A 124 -2.06 -6.25 11.44
N GLU A 125 -3.17 -5.55 11.64
CA GLU A 125 -4.39 -6.10 12.24
C GLU A 125 -4.96 -7.27 11.44
N ALA A 126 -4.87 -7.20 10.11
CA ALA A 126 -5.26 -8.27 9.21
C ALA A 126 -4.31 -9.49 9.27
N GLY A 127 -3.20 -9.45 10.01
CA GLY A 127 -2.25 -10.57 10.10
C GLY A 127 -1.09 -10.51 9.11
N LEU A 128 -0.93 -9.44 8.33
CA LEU A 128 0.09 -9.32 7.26
C LEU A 128 1.29 -8.43 7.63
N GLY A 129 1.49 -8.16 8.91
CA GLY A 129 2.60 -7.40 9.49
C GLY A 129 3.99 -7.97 9.22
N TYR A 130 4.18 -9.30 9.17
CA TYR A 130 5.48 -9.89 8.77
C TYR A 130 5.80 -9.56 7.30
N GLN A 131 4.82 -9.71 6.40
CA GLN A 131 4.97 -9.34 5.00
C GLN A 131 5.23 -7.83 4.87
N LEU A 132 4.53 -7.00 5.65
CA LEU A 132 4.77 -5.56 5.70
C LEU A 132 6.20 -5.22 6.13
N MET A 133 6.74 -5.95 7.10
CA MET A 133 8.12 -5.82 7.55
C MET A 133 9.11 -6.20 6.44
N THR A 134 8.89 -7.31 5.74
CA THR A 134 9.69 -7.73 4.58
C THR A 134 9.66 -6.68 3.48
N TYR A 135 8.48 -6.13 3.17
CA TYR A 135 8.32 -5.08 2.17
C TYR A 135 9.08 -3.81 2.52
N THR A 136 8.95 -3.34 3.75
CA THR A 136 9.66 -2.16 4.22
C THR A 136 11.17 -2.36 4.06
N ASN A 137 11.71 -3.48 4.52
CA ASN A 137 13.14 -3.77 4.42
C ASN A 137 13.61 -3.90 2.97
N GLU A 138 12.89 -4.67 2.14
CA GLU A 138 13.25 -4.85 0.74
C GLU A 138 13.21 -3.54 -0.06
N VAL A 139 12.24 -2.66 0.24
CA VAL A 139 12.19 -1.32 -0.38
C VAL A 139 13.33 -0.45 0.12
N TYR A 140 13.70 -0.52 1.41
CA TYR A 140 14.90 0.14 1.89
C TYR A 140 16.12 -0.40 1.15
N ASP A 141 16.40 -1.70 1.17
CA ASP A 141 17.58 -2.26 0.53
C ASP A 141 17.67 -1.90 -0.96
N LYS A 142 16.57 -2.06 -1.72
CA LYS A 142 16.55 -1.75 -3.16
C LYS A 142 16.64 -0.26 -3.49
N LEU A 143 16.18 0.60 -2.59
CA LEU A 143 16.37 2.04 -2.74
C LEU A 143 17.73 2.50 -2.19
N PHE A 144 18.43 1.69 -1.41
CA PHE A 144 19.72 2.04 -0.79
C PHE A 144 20.92 1.35 -1.44
N GLU A 145 20.73 0.36 -2.31
CA GLU A 145 21.80 -0.17 -3.16
C GLU A 145 22.51 0.96 -3.92
N ASP A 146 23.85 0.93 -3.91
CA ASP A 146 24.85 1.94 -4.32
C ASP A 146 24.77 2.45 -5.78
N ASN A 147 23.67 2.23 -6.48
CA ASN A 147 23.42 2.69 -7.86
C ASN A 147 23.08 4.20 -7.95
N TRP A 148 23.39 4.97 -6.89
CA TRP A 148 23.10 6.40 -6.81
C TRP A 148 24.17 7.24 -7.52
N THR A 149 23.94 7.53 -8.81
CA THR A 149 24.73 8.55 -9.52
C THR A 149 24.40 9.98 -9.06
N ASN A 150 23.19 10.23 -8.51
CA ASN A 150 22.77 11.55 -8.01
C ASN A 150 22.17 11.51 -6.59
N LYS A 151 22.99 11.87 -5.59
CA LYS A 151 22.61 11.94 -4.16
C LYS A 151 21.49 12.95 -3.85
N HIS A 152 21.24 13.93 -4.72
CA HIS A 152 20.19 14.92 -4.52
C HIS A 152 18.78 14.34 -4.81
N ASP A 153 18.66 13.58 -5.89
CA ASP A 153 17.41 12.88 -6.24
C ASP A 153 17.08 11.79 -5.22
N GLN A 154 18.12 11.22 -4.58
CA GLN A 154 17.98 10.32 -3.43
C GLN A 154 17.26 10.95 -2.29
N LYS A 155 17.79 12.06 -1.83
CA LYS A 155 17.27 12.75 -0.68
C LYS A 155 15.81 13.16 -0.92
N LYS A 156 15.51 13.70 -2.10
CA LYS A 156 14.15 14.13 -2.48
C LYS A 156 13.17 12.96 -2.57
N TYR A 157 13.58 11.83 -3.13
CA TYR A 157 12.73 10.64 -3.19
C TYR A 157 12.54 10.02 -1.80
N TYR A 158 13.61 9.92 -1.02
CA TYR A 158 13.60 9.40 0.35
C TYR A 158 12.69 10.23 1.24
N GLU A 159 12.83 11.54 1.28
CA GLU A 159 11.98 12.45 2.08
C GLU A 159 10.49 12.33 1.70
N LYS A 160 10.18 12.10 0.42
CA LYS A 160 8.80 11.97 -0.06
C LYS A 160 8.18 10.59 0.19
N ASN A 161 8.97 9.52 0.08
CA ASN A 161 8.44 8.14 0.03
C ASN A 161 8.72 7.31 1.28
N THR A 162 9.71 7.66 2.11
CA THR A 162 9.93 6.98 3.41
C THR A 162 8.76 7.14 4.35
N HIS A 163 8.09 8.28 4.29
CA HIS A 163 6.88 8.56 5.04
C HIS A 163 5.70 7.69 4.61
N SER A 164 5.80 7.02 3.46
CA SER A 164 4.83 6.01 3.06
C SER A 164 5.09 4.66 3.71
N LEU A 165 6.33 4.35 4.10
CA LEU A 165 6.69 3.11 4.76
C LEU A 165 6.58 3.27 6.28
N MET A 166 6.08 2.23 6.94
CA MET A 166 6.16 2.18 8.40
C MET A 166 7.57 1.79 8.79
N ARG A 167 8.17 2.51 9.75
CA ARG A 167 9.49 2.14 10.29
C ARG A 167 9.46 0.72 10.83
N TYR A 168 10.52 -0.03 10.56
CA TYR A 168 10.70 -1.40 11.04
C TYR A 168 10.43 -1.54 12.54
N ASP A 169 11.06 -0.69 13.36
CA ASP A 169 10.89 -0.70 14.82
C ASP A 169 9.43 -0.53 15.24
N ALA A 170 8.68 0.30 14.52
CA ALA A 170 7.28 0.54 14.79
C ALA A 170 6.44 -0.70 14.46
N ILE A 171 6.69 -1.36 13.32
CA ILE A 171 5.99 -2.61 12.96
C ILE A 171 6.27 -3.67 14.03
N LYS A 172 7.52 -3.81 14.44
CA LYS A 172 7.96 -4.80 15.43
C LYS A 172 7.23 -4.67 16.76
N ILE A 173 7.00 -3.44 17.24
CA ILE A 173 6.20 -3.20 18.46
C ILE A 173 4.80 -3.82 18.32
N TYR A 174 4.10 -3.51 17.23
CA TYR A 174 2.75 -4.04 17.02
C TYR A 174 2.71 -5.56 16.83
N LEU A 175 3.75 -6.18 16.25
CA LEU A 175 3.83 -7.64 16.17
C LEU A 175 3.89 -8.32 17.55
N TYR A 176 4.39 -7.63 18.58
CA TYR A 176 4.39 -8.15 19.96
C TYR A 176 3.12 -7.81 20.74
N ASP A 177 2.39 -6.78 20.33
CA ASP A 177 1.20 -6.32 21.06
C ASP A 177 -0.11 -6.93 20.53
N TYR A 178 -0.18 -7.27 19.23
CA TYR A 178 -1.44 -7.72 18.63
C TYR A 178 -1.72 -9.22 18.84
N PRO A 179 -2.93 -9.59 19.29
CA PRO A 179 -3.29 -10.99 19.57
C PRO A 179 -3.10 -11.95 18.40
N VAL A 180 -3.31 -11.47 17.17
CA VAL A 180 -3.19 -12.24 15.93
C VAL A 180 -1.79 -12.85 15.75
N TYR A 181 -0.75 -12.22 16.31
CA TYR A 181 0.64 -12.70 16.25
C TYR A 181 1.07 -13.49 17.48
N LEU A 182 0.47 -13.20 18.64
CA LEU A 182 0.77 -13.90 19.89
C LEU A 182 0.25 -15.33 19.90
N GLN A 183 -0.86 -15.60 19.20
CA GLN A 183 -1.49 -16.92 19.16
C GLN A 183 -0.83 -17.92 18.19
N ASN A 184 0.30 -17.58 17.55
CA ASN A 184 1.04 -18.42 16.58
C ASN A 184 0.19 -18.97 15.41
N VAL A 185 -0.96 -18.37 15.08
CA VAL A 185 -1.85 -18.86 14.01
C VAL A 185 -1.24 -18.69 12.60
N TYR A 186 -0.10 -18.00 12.50
CA TYR A 186 0.55 -17.63 11.23
C TYR A 186 2.05 -17.99 11.14
N LYS A 187 2.55 -18.86 12.03
CA LYS A 187 3.91 -19.44 11.90
C LYS A 187 3.89 -20.72 11.08
#